data_AF-A0A4U1IV06-F1
#
_entry.id   AF-A0A4U1IV06-F1
#
_cell.length_a   1.000
_cell.length_b   1.000
_cell.length_c   1.000
_cell.angle_alpha   90.00
_cell.angle_beta   90.00
_cell.angle_gamma   90.00
#
_symmetry.space_group_name_H-M   'P 1'
#
loop_
_entity.id
_entity.type
_entity.pdbx_description
1 polymer ?
#
loop_
_entity_poly.entity_id
_entity_poly.type
_entity_poly.pdbx_seq_one_letter_code
_entity_poly.pdbx_strand_id
1 'polypeptide(L)'
;MRQNVLSAGRQACRRDVVFLFLSLVASSCGTPAPTAPPANTQTAAALSSPSALPSATPSPPRPGFAVARSRLVAGDHITCLLREGEVFCWGRGEDGVPGQGNKLDLGDVPGALSRAAPIDFGRRKGARETATVLGVGARHACAALAPLPGERNARLACWGYAHALGLADNRGDSPGELGDAWPKIDMGEGTILSLAAGIKYTCALVEDGAAREVRCFGEIPGGKERFVPVQAVDFGTKARPFAMAAGNLSLSVAFEDGHVRSIGVVGKDVLDAPNTHVGTELLVPLPGRTLALVGGAGGSCARGEDGSLRCWDFLDGGAIGHRHCPVVSAPISLGKGLRAVSMATSGSRFCAIVEGESAAPRVKCWGINQLGALGVGDDLDRCKSESLGDALPFVDLGTNSPVEEIAVGASHTCALFGGADAGRVKCWGAGIFGELGIGEKNRSFGRSSDTMGSHLPFVSLPR
;
A
#
# COMPACT_ATOMS: atom_id res chain seq x y z
N MET A 1 21.92 -1.74 62.15
CA MET A 1 21.14 -0.79 62.99
C MET A 1 19.87 -0.41 62.23
N ARG A 2 18.70 -0.64 62.88
CA ARG A 2 17.35 -0.02 62.76
C ARG A 2 16.96 0.69 61.45
N GLN A 3 15.95 0.22 60.70
CA GLN A 3 14.47 0.35 60.83
C GLN A 3 13.84 1.68 60.34
N ASN A 4 12.90 1.53 59.36
CA ASN A 4 11.61 2.19 59.09
C ASN A 4 11.45 3.73 59.01
N VAL A 5 10.67 4.21 58.03
CA VAL A 5 9.24 4.67 58.19
C VAL A 5 8.74 5.42 56.91
N LEU A 6 7.50 5.12 56.53
CA LEU A 6 6.61 5.78 55.53
C LEU A 6 6.10 7.16 55.98
N SER A 7 5.74 8.07 55.06
CA SER A 7 4.49 8.85 55.19
C SER A 7 4.05 9.52 53.88
N ALA A 8 2.72 9.62 53.73
CA ALA A 8 1.97 10.19 52.62
C ALA A 8 1.54 11.64 52.91
N GLY A 9 1.16 12.41 51.87
CA GLY A 9 0.49 13.71 52.04
C GLY A 9 -0.25 14.18 50.78
N ARG A 10 -1.58 14.26 50.87
CA ARG A 10 -2.54 14.86 49.91
C ARG A 10 -2.69 16.37 50.19
N GLN A 11 -2.95 17.19 49.17
CA GLN A 11 -3.56 18.53 49.23
C GLN A 11 -4.61 18.62 48.11
N ALA A 12 -5.93 18.72 48.33
CA ALA A 12 -6.78 19.69 49.03
C ALA A 12 -7.21 20.89 48.15
N CYS A 13 -8.50 20.88 47.79
CA CYS A 13 -9.30 21.93 47.14
C CYS A 13 -9.54 23.14 48.07
N ARG A 14 -9.65 24.35 47.50
CA ARG A 14 -10.59 25.38 48.00
C ARG A 14 -10.97 26.41 46.92
N ARG A 15 -12.28 26.65 46.84
CA ARG A 15 -12.99 27.74 46.15
C ARG A 15 -12.97 28.98 47.04
N ASP A 16 -13.05 30.17 46.43
CA ASP A 16 -13.76 31.32 47.00
C ASP A 16 -14.43 32.16 45.89
N VAL A 17 -15.59 32.72 46.22
CA VAL A 17 -16.59 33.44 45.40
C VAL A 17 -16.82 34.83 46.05
N VAL A 18 -17.49 35.74 45.30
CA VAL A 18 -18.30 36.93 45.71
C VAL A 18 -17.70 38.25 45.17
N PHE A 19 -18.24 38.84 44.07
CA PHE A 19 -19.43 39.70 43.86
C PHE A 19 -19.28 41.19 44.30
N LEU A 20 -19.37 42.15 43.36
CA LEU A 20 -20.41 43.21 43.25
C LEU A 20 -20.00 44.48 42.43
N PHE A 21 -20.72 44.66 41.29
CA PHE A 21 -21.50 45.85 40.82
C PHE A 21 -20.91 47.21 40.35
N LEU A 22 -21.51 47.65 39.21
CA LEU A 22 -21.92 48.99 38.68
C LEU A 22 -21.49 49.14 37.19
N SER A 23 -22.33 49.06 36.14
CA SER A 23 -23.60 49.74 35.72
C SER A 23 -23.40 51.02 34.89
N LEU A 24 -23.78 50.97 33.59
CA LEU A 24 -24.33 52.01 32.66
C LEU A 24 -24.14 51.48 31.20
N VAL A 25 -25.10 50.97 30.41
CA VAL A 25 -26.38 51.51 29.83
C VAL A 25 -26.07 52.76 28.95
N ALA A 26 -26.39 52.87 27.65
CA ALA A 26 -27.56 52.42 26.87
C ALA A 26 -27.35 52.43 25.32
N SER A 27 -28.19 51.65 24.61
CA SER A 27 -28.99 51.94 23.39
C SER A 27 -28.35 52.47 22.08
N SER A 28 -28.86 52.27 20.86
CA SER A 28 -29.82 51.38 20.16
C SER A 28 -30.00 51.97 18.74
N CYS A 29 -30.26 51.14 17.72
CA CYS A 29 -30.90 51.39 16.39
C CYS A 29 -30.15 50.53 15.35
N GLY A 30 -30.77 49.76 14.44
CA GLY A 30 -32.04 49.87 13.75
C GLY A 30 -31.74 49.62 12.25
N THR A 31 -32.28 48.53 11.72
CA THR A 31 -32.16 47.90 10.37
C THR A 31 -32.55 48.83 9.19
N PRO A 32 -32.31 48.55 7.86
CA PRO A 32 -32.65 47.27 7.18
C PRO A 32 -31.85 46.82 5.93
N ALA A 33 -32.25 45.62 5.47
CA ALA A 33 -31.80 44.87 4.29
C ALA A 33 -32.22 45.51 2.95
N PRO A 34 -31.53 45.19 1.82
CA PRO A 34 -32.04 45.47 0.50
C PRO A 34 -32.71 44.25 -0.15
N THR A 35 -33.89 44.53 -0.70
CA THR A 35 -34.80 43.73 -1.51
C THR A 35 -34.30 43.45 -2.93
N ALA A 36 -34.71 42.30 -3.48
CA ALA A 36 -34.54 41.91 -4.88
C ALA A 36 -35.37 42.78 -5.86
N PRO A 37 -34.92 42.96 -7.12
CA PRO A 37 -35.74 43.56 -8.18
C PRO A 37 -36.49 42.49 -9.02
N PRO A 38 -37.52 42.90 -9.79
CA PRO A 38 -38.57 42.02 -10.30
C PRO A 38 -38.24 41.33 -11.64
N ALA A 39 -39.03 40.29 -11.91
CA ALA A 39 -39.06 39.54 -13.16
C ALA A 39 -39.37 40.44 -14.36
N ASN A 40 -38.53 40.35 -15.40
CA ASN A 40 -38.83 40.86 -16.73
C ASN A 40 -39.05 39.67 -17.67
N THR A 41 -40.29 39.52 -18.12
CA THR A 41 -40.70 38.68 -19.25
C THR A 41 -40.19 39.26 -20.55
N GLN A 42 -39.27 38.55 -21.22
CA GLN A 42 -39.08 38.68 -22.67
C GLN A 42 -38.92 37.28 -23.30
N THR A 43 -39.96 36.92 -24.04
CA THR A 43 -39.98 36.16 -25.30
C THR A 43 -38.90 35.10 -25.56
N ALA A 44 -39.40 33.86 -25.65
CA ALA A 44 -38.72 32.69 -26.19
C ALA A 44 -38.13 32.94 -27.59
N ALA A 45 -36.84 32.65 -27.73
CA ALA A 45 -36.21 32.30 -29.00
C ALA A 45 -35.61 30.90 -28.84
N ALA A 46 -36.10 29.97 -29.65
CA ALA A 46 -35.67 28.59 -29.69
C ALA A 46 -34.19 28.48 -30.06
N LEU A 47 -33.39 27.86 -29.21
CA LEU A 47 -32.08 27.33 -29.57
C LEU A 47 -32.00 25.87 -29.12
N SER A 48 -31.75 25.05 -30.13
CA SER A 48 -31.61 23.60 -30.15
C SER A 48 -30.69 23.04 -29.07
N SER A 49 -31.14 21.94 -28.46
CA SER A 49 -30.40 21.06 -27.57
C SER A 49 -29.03 20.67 -28.13
N PRO A 50 -27.92 20.78 -27.38
CA PRO A 50 -26.72 20.03 -27.70
C PRO A 50 -26.92 18.59 -27.22
N SER A 51 -26.83 17.68 -28.18
CA SER A 51 -26.84 16.23 -28.03
C SER A 51 -26.01 15.76 -26.82
N ALA A 52 -26.62 14.91 -26.01
CA ALA A 52 -25.94 14.16 -24.97
C ALA A 52 -24.75 13.38 -25.58
N LEU A 53 -23.54 13.75 -25.19
CA LEU A 53 -22.35 12.93 -25.40
C LEU A 53 -22.54 11.62 -24.61
N PRO A 54 -22.24 10.44 -25.18
CA PRO A 54 -22.34 9.20 -24.44
C PRO A 54 -21.31 9.23 -23.30
N SER A 55 -21.82 9.20 -22.07
CA SER A 55 -21.05 8.96 -20.86
C SER A 55 -20.39 7.58 -20.96
N ALA A 56 -19.13 7.54 -21.39
CA ALA A 56 -18.31 6.35 -21.28
C ALA A 56 -17.97 6.17 -19.79
N THR A 57 -18.84 5.47 -19.06
CA THR A 57 -18.50 4.85 -17.78
C THR A 57 -17.29 3.95 -17.99
N PRO A 58 -16.16 4.15 -17.30
CA PRO A 58 -15.12 3.14 -17.23
C PRO A 58 -15.70 1.96 -16.44
N SER A 59 -16.13 0.93 -17.17
CA SER A 59 -16.49 -0.36 -16.57
C SER A 59 -15.30 -0.93 -15.80
N PRO A 60 -15.52 -1.60 -14.65
CA PRO A 60 -14.46 -2.34 -13.98
C PRO A 60 -13.84 -3.33 -14.98
N PRO A 61 -12.51 -3.57 -14.92
CA PRO A 61 -11.87 -4.51 -15.81
C PRO A 61 -12.58 -5.86 -15.66
N ARG A 62 -13.18 -6.35 -16.76
CA ARG A 62 -13.67 -7.73 -16.81
C ARG A 62 -12.49 -8.66 -16.51
N PRO A 63 -12.67 -9.75 -15.75
CA PRO A 63 -11.65 -10.78 -15.60
C PRO A 63 -11.57 -11.60 -16.90
N GLY A 64 -11.03 -11.00 -17.94
CA GLY A 64 -10.31 -11.74 -18.97
C GLY A 64 -8.91 -11.97 -18.39
N PHE A 65 -8.48 -13.22 -18.31
CA PHE A 65 -7.13 -13.62 -17.91
C PHE A 65 -6.08 -13.05 -18.88
N ALA A 66 -5.82 -11.75 -18.78
CA ALA A 66 -4.54 -11.21 -19.17
C ALA A 66 -3.58 -11.60 -18.04
N VAL A 67 -2.66 -12.53 -18.32
CA VAL A 67 -1.45 -12.68 -17.52
C VAL A 67 -0.91 -11.27 -17.29
N ALA A 68 -0.73 -10.86 -16.03
CA ALA A 68 -0.24 -9.53 -15.74
C ALA A 68 1.10 -9.34 -16.47
N ARG A 69 1.14 -8.42 -17.45
CA ARG A 69 2.33 -8.23 -18.31
C ARG A 69 3.56 -7.93 -17.47
N SER A 70 3.38 -7.07 -16.47
CA SER A 70 4.35 -6.79 -15.42
C SER A 70 3.63 -6.42 -14.11
N ARG A 71 4.23 -6.77 -12.96
CA ARG A 71 3.81 -6.32 -11.61
C ARG A 71 5.02 -5.97 -10.78
N LEU A 72 4.98 -4.84 -10.09
CA LEU A 72 6.06 -4.33 -9.27
C LEU A 72 5.60 -4.25 -7.82
N VAL A 73 6.31 -4.93 -6.92
CA VAL A 73 5.98 -4.95 -5.49
C VAL A 73 7.24 -4.72 -4.66
N ALA A 74 7.07 -4.13 -3.47
CA ALA A 74 8.16 -3.84 -2.56
C ALA A 74 7.78 -4.25 -1.13
N GLY A 75 8.76 -4.79 -0.40
CA GLY A 75 8.70 -5.09 1.03
C GLY A 75 9.61 -4.13 1.81
N ASP A 76 10.07 -4.52 3.00
CA ASP A 76 10.84 -3.60 3.84
C ASP A 76 12.17 -3.21 3.18
N HIS A 77 12.93 -4.21 2.75
CA HIS A 77 14.25 -4.04 2.11
C HIS A 77 14.37 -4.82 0.79
N ILE A 78 13.24 -5.09 0.15
CA ILE A 78 13.15 -5.94 -1.04
C ILE A 78 12.28 -5.26 -2.08
N THR A 79 12.68 -5.39 -3.34
CA THR A 79 11.85 -5.06 -4.50
C THR A 79 11.78 -6.27 -5.43
N CYS A 80 10.59 -6.58 -5.93
CA CYS A 80 10.40 -7.65 -6.89
C CYS A 80 9.57 -7.20 -8.08
N LEU A 81 9.98 -7.64 -9.27
CA LEU A 81 9.27 -7.46 -10.52
C LEU A 81 8.86 -8.82 -11.08
N LEU A 82 7.56 -9.03 -11.29
CA LEU A 82 7.04 -10.05 -12.18
C LEU A 82 7.01 -9.46 -13.59
N ARG A 83 7.58 -10.16 -14.57
CA ARG A 83 7.53 -9.80 -16.00
C ARG A 83 7.35 -11.07 -16.81
N GLU A 84 6.28 -11.16 -17.59
CA GLU A 84 6.02 -12.30 -18.49
C GLU A 84 6.12 -13.69 -17.81
N GLY A 85 5.75 -13.77 -16.53
CA GLY A 85 5.79 -15.02 -15.75
C GLY A 85 7.10 -15.30 -15.02
N GLU A 86 8.15 -14.52 -15.28
CA GLU A 86 9.41 -14.57 -14.55
C GLU A 86 9.44 -13.54 -13.43
N VAL A 87 10.05 -13.88 -12.30
CA VAL A 87 10.17 -12.98 -11.14
C VAL A 87 11.64 -12.66 -10.90
N PHE A 88 11.94 -11.37 -10.80
CA PHE A 88 13.25 -10.84 -10.41
C PHE A 88 13.11 -10.09 -9.10
N CYS A 89 13.85 -10.49 -8.07
CA CYS A 89 13.85 -9.83 -6.77
C CYS A 89 15.25 -9.34 -6.43
N TRP A 90 15.33 -8.18 -5.76
CA TRP A 90 16.58 -7.56 -5.35
C TRP A 90 16.43 -6.76 -4.06
N GLY A 91 17.55 -6.33 -3.50
CA GLY A 91 17.65 -5.77 -2.15
C GLY A 91 18.37 -6.74 -1.20
N ARG A 92 17.95 -6.75 0.06
CA ARG A 92 18.64 -7.44 1.15
C ARG A 92 18.65 -8.96 0.99
N GLY A 93 19.84 -9.55 1.09
CA GLY A 93 20.08 -10.96 0.80
C GLY A 93 19.92 -11.95 1.95
N GLU A 94 20.01 -11.49 3.20
CA GLU A 94 20.15 -12.38 4.38
C GLU A 94 19.06 -13.45 4.52
N ASP A 95 17.84 -13.16 4.06
CA ASP A 95 16.69 -14.06 4.12
C ASP A 95 16.49 -14.91 2.85
N GLY A 96 17.32 -14.71 1.83
CA GLY A 96 17.23 -15.44 0.56
C GLY A 96 16.19 -14.89 -0.42
N VAL A 97 15.61 -13.72 -0.16
CA VAL A 97 14.54 -13.16 -1.00
C VAL A 97 14.99 -12.81 -2.43
N PRO A 98 16.22 -12.36 -2.70
CA PRO A 98 16.72 -12.27 -4.07
C PRO A 98 16.73 -13.62 -4.82
N GLY A 99 16.70 -14.74 -4.08
CA GLY A 99 16.53 -16.08 -4.62
C GLY A 99 17.71 -16.57 -5.44
N GLN A 100 18.91 -16.06 -5.17
CA GLN A 100 20.13 -16.44 -5.90
C GLN A 100 20.88 -17.61 -5.23
N GLY A 101 20.27 -18.28 -4.25
CA GLY A 101 20.86 -19.41 -3.53
C GLY A 101 22.05 -19.01 -2.65
N ASN A 102 22.03 -17.78 -2.12
CA ASN A 102 23.05 -17.24 -1.24
C ASN A 102 22.47 -16.06 -0.42
N LYS A 103 23.23 -15.59 0.56
CA LYS A 103 22.84 -14.51 1.50
C LYS A 103 23.28 -13.10 1.08
N LEU A 104 23.80 -12.94 -0.14
CA LEU A 104 24.34 -11.66 -0.59
C LEU A 104 23.20 -10.73 -1.02
N ASP A 105 23.36 -9.45 -0.69
CA ASP A 105 22.54 -8.38 -1.25
C ASP A 105 22.63 -8.41 -2.78
N LEU A 106 21.54 -8.02 -3.45
CA LEU A 106 21.50 -7.92 -4.90
C LEU A 106 21.03 -6.53 -5.33
N GLY A 107 21.72 -5.93 -6.31
CA GLY A 107 21.43 -4.57 -6.78
C GLY A 107 22.28 -3.48 -6.10
N ASP A 108 23.18 -3.87 -5.21
CA ASP A 108 24.16 -3.02 -4.52
C ASP A 108 25.47 -2.84 -5.32
N VAL A 109 25.75 -3.73 -6.28
CA VAL A 109 26.93 -3.70 -7.18
C VAL A 109 26.54 -3.41 -8.64
N PRO A 110 27.29 -2.57 -9.38
CA PRO A 110 26.98 -2.25 -10.77
C PRO A 110 26.88 -3.49 -11.67
N GLY A 111 25.79 -3.55 -12.45
CA GLY A 111 25.52 -4.63 -13.38
C GLY A 111 25.16 -5.98 -12.74
N ALA A 112 25.09 -6.11 -11.41
CA ALA A 112 24.71 -7.35 -10.75
C ALA A 112 23.30 -7.82 -11.20
N LEU A 113 22.34 -6.89 -11.28
CA LEU A 113 20.98 -7.22 -11.72
C LEU A 113 20.89 -7.65 -13.18
N SER A 114 21.72 -7.09 -14.07
CA SER A 114 21.70 -7.46 -15.49
C SER A 114 22.08 -8.93 -15.75
N ARG A 115 22.71 -9.58 -14.77
CA ARG A 115 23.14 -10.99 -14.82
C ARG A 115 22.36 -11.88 -13.86
N ALA A 116 21.40 -11.33 -13.11
CA ALA A 116 20.63 -12.09 -12.15
C ALA A 116 19.71 -13.08 -12.87
N ALA A 117 19.63 -14.30 -12.35
CA ALA A 117 18.65 -15.26 -12.83
C ALA A 117 17.27 -14.94 -12.21
N PRO A 118 16.17 -15.18 -12.95
CA PRO A 118 14.85 -15.13 -12.34
C PRO A 118 14.71 -16.23 -11.28
N ILE A 119 13.75 -16.06 -10.38
CA ILE A 119 13.40 -17.06 -9.37
C ILE A 119 13.02 -18.37 -10.06
N ASP A 120 13.71 -19.45 -9.73
CA ASP A 120 13.43 -20.78 -10.28
C ASP A 120 12.29 -21.45 -9.50
N PHE A 121 11.09 -21.42 -10.09
CA PHE A 121 9.93 -22.12 -9.54
C PHE A 121 9.95 -23.63 -9.80
N GLY A 122 10.93 -24.14 -10.56
CA GLY A 122 11.03 -25.53 -10.95
C GLY A 122 10.23 -25.85 -12.21
N ARG A 123 10.15 -27.14 -12.51
CA ARG A 123 9.46 -27.71 -13.66
C ARG A 123 8.35 -28.65 -13.24
N ARG A 124 7.27 -28.65 -14.01
CA ARG A 124 6.19 -29.61 -13.87
C ARG A 124 5.71 -30.09 -15.24
N LYS A 125 5.60 -31.42 -15.39
CA LYS A 125 5.28 -32.08 -16.68
C LYS A 125 6.17 -31.61 -17.84
N GLY A 126 7.46 -31.37 -17.56
CA GLY A 126 8.45 -30.97 -18.56
C GLY A 126 8.49 -29.47 -18.90
N ALA A 127 7.54 -28.66 -18.42
CA ALA A 127 7.52 -27.21 -18.61
C ALA A 127 8.01 -26.48 -17.36
N ARG A 128 8.65 -25.32 -17.52
CA ARG A 128 8.97 -24.41 -16.41
C ARG A 128 7.69 -23.85 -15.82
N GLU A 129 7.62 -23.78 -14.50
CA GLU A 129 6.53 -23.11 -13.81
C GLU A 129 6.73 -21.59 -13.90
N THR A 130 5.65 -20.86 -14.12
CA THR A 130 5.66 -19.39 -14.19
C THR A 130 4.70 -18.80 -13.18
N ALA A 131 4.97 -17.56 -12.77
CA ALA A 131 4.14 -16.83 -11.83
C ALA A 131 3.04 -16.04 -12.56
N THR A 132 1.89 -15.88 -11.91
CA THR A 132 0.74 -15.10 -12.42
C THR A 132 0.38 -13.94 -11.50
N VAL A 133 0.60 -14.12 -10.20
CA VAL A 133 0.39 -13.11 -9.16
C VAL A 133 1.61 -13.11 -8.26
N LEU A 134 2.07 -11.93 -7.86
CA LEU A 134 3.19 -11.75 -6.97
C LEU A 134 2.74 -10.91 -5.77
N GLY A 135 3.10 -11.34 -4.56
CA GLY A 135 2.91 -10.59 -3.32
C GLY A 135 4.18 -10.64 -2.50
N VAL A 136 4.53 -9.51 -1.87
CA VAL A 136 5.72 -9.38 -1.02
C VAL A 136 5.27 -8.89 0.35
N GLY A 137 5.77 -9.56 1.38
CA GLY A 137 5.65 -9.13 2.78
C GLY A 137 6.91 -8.42 3.24
N ALA A 138 7.06 -8.23 4.55
CA ALA A 138 8.20 -7.52 5.11
C ALA A 138 9.56 -8.17 4.74
N ARG A 139 9.63 -9.50 4.82
CA ARG A 139 10.88 -10.29 4.66
C ARG A 139 10.73 -11.56 3.83
N HIS A 140 9.61 -11.72 3.15
CA HIS A 140 9.32 -12.89 2.30
C HIS A 140 8.52 -12.47 1.08
N ALA A 141 8.54 -13.33 0.06
CA ALA A 141 7.79 -13.14 -1.16
C ALA A 141 7.03 -14.43 -1.50
N CYS A 142 5.90 -14.28 -2.17
CA CYS A 142 5.05 -15.37 -2.59
C CYS A 142 4.54 -15.13 -4.00
N ALA A 143 4.55 -16.17 -4.82
CA ALA A 143 4.08 -16.14 -6.20
C ALA A 143 3.02 -17.24 -6.42
N ALA A 144 1.87 -16.84 -6.97
CA ALA A 144 0.86 -17.79 -7.45
C ALA A 144 1.32 -18.36 -8.79
N LEU A 145 1.35 -19.67 -8.91
CA LEU A 145 1.85 -20.34 -10.10
C LEU A 145 0.74 -20.52 -11.13
N ALA A 146 1.09 -20.43 -12.41
CA ALA A 146 0.16 -20.70 -13.50
C ALA A 146 -0.42 -22.12 -13.37
N PRO A 147 -1.75 -22.30 -13.48
CA PRO A 147 -2.35 -23.62 -13.43
C PRO A 147 -2.00 -24.41 -14.69
N LEU A 148 -1.74 -25.70 -14.54
CA LEU A 148 -1.64 -26.60 -15.69
C LEU A 148 -3.04 -26.97 -16.19
N PRO A 149 -3.20 -27.32 -17.49
CA PRO A 149 -4.48 -27.78 -18.00
C PRO A 149 -5.06 -28.94 -17.18
N GLY A 150 -6.30 -28.77 -16.71
CA GLY A 150 -7.01 -29.75 -15.90
C GLY A 150 -6.72 -29.71 -14.39
N GLU A 151 -5.82 -28.84 -13.92
CA GLU A 151 -5.61 -28.63 -12.48
C GLU A 151 -6.57 -27.57 -11.95
N ARG A 152 -7.24 -27.89 -10.84
CA ARG A 152 -8.16 -26.97 -10.16
C ARG A 152 -7.55 -26.33 -8.91
N ASN A 153 -6.53 -26.95 -8.31
CA ASN A 153 -5.93 -26.43 -7.09
C ASN A 153 -4.97 -25.29 -7.41
N ALA A 154 -5.20 -24.16 -6.74
CA ALA A 154 -4.28 -23.04 -6.73
C ALA A 154 -3.01 -23.41 -5.95
N ARG A 155 -1.85 -23.09 -6.53
CA ARG A 155 -0.55 -23.37 -5.92
C ARG A 155 0.24 -22.09 -5.72
N LEU A 156 0.94 -22.03 -4.60
CA LEU A 156 1.73 -20.89 -4.19
C LEU A 156 3.18 -21.30 -3.90
N ALA A 157 4.13 -20.53 -4.41
CA ALA A 157 5.55 -20.66 -4.13
C ALA A 157 5.99 -19.49 -3.24
N CYS A 158 6.40 -19.76 -2.00
CA CYS A 158 6.87 -18.73 -1.07
C CYS A 158 8.32 -18.96 -0.65
N TRP A 159 9.10 -17.88 -0.61
CA TRP A 159 10.52 -17.88 -0.29
C TRP A 159 10.90 -16.63 0.52
N GLY A 160 12.13 -16.59 1.03
CA GLY A 160 12.55 -15.58 2.00
C GLY A 160 12.51 -16.11 3.44
N TYR A 161 12.20 -15.20 4.36
CA TYR A 161 12.12 -15.50 5.78
C TYR A 161 10.97 -16.48 6.09
N ALA A 162 11.32 -17.75 6.31
CA ALA A 162 10.36 -18.84 6.30
C ALA A 162 9.75 -19.15 7.66
N HIS A 163 10.42 -18.77 8.75
CA HIS A 163 9.86 -18.89 10.11
C HIS A 163 8.57 -18.09 10.25
N ALA A 164 8.46 -16.99 9.50
CA ALA A 164 7.25 -16.19 9.40
C ALA A 164 6.06 -16.97 8.81
N LEU A 165 6.28 -17.98 7.97
CA LEU A 165 5.22 -18.72 7.30
C LEU A 165 4.90 -20.07 7.95
N GLY A 166 5.53 -20.38 9.10
CA GLY A 166 5.44 -21.70 9.73
C GLY A 166 6.21 -22.79 8.97
N LEU A 167 7.21 -22.41 8.17
CA LEU A 167 8.08 -23.30 7.42
C LEU A 167 9.43 -23.44 8.15
N ALA A 168 10.10 -24.59 7.97
CA ALA A 168 11.25 -24.97 8.79
C ALA A 168 12.47 -24.04 8.62
N ASP A 169 12.83 -23.69 7.39
CA ASP A 169 14.04 -22.92 7.06
C ASP A 169 13.77 -21.89 5.97
N ASN A 170 14.52 -20.78 6.01
CA ASN A 170 14.56 -19.76 4.96
C ASN A 170 14.77 -20.40 3.58
N ARG A 171 14.30 -19.73 2.53
CA ARG A 171 14.42 -20.25 1.17
C ARG A 171 14.99 -19.21 0.24
N GLY A 172 15.91 -19.66 -0.61
CA GLY A 172 16.65 -18.84 -1.57
C GLY A 172 17.97 -18.33 -1.00
N ASP A 173 18.32 -18.67 0.24
CA ASP A 173 19.55 -18.29 0.92
C ASP A 173 20.66 -19.34 0.81
N SER A 174 20.35 -20.54 0.33
CA SER A 174 21.33 -21.60 0.02
C SER A 174 21.15 -22.22 -1.36
N PRO A 175 22.20 -22.80 -1.97
CA PRO A 175 22.10 -23.44 -3.27
C PRO A 175 21.14 -24.64 -3.26
N GLY A 176 20.28 -24.74 -4.29
CA GLY A 176 19.40 -25.89 -4.50
C GLY A 176 18.10 -25.89 -3.67
N GLU A 177 17.81 -24.84 -2.91
CA GLU A 177 16.54 -24.70 -2.17
C GLU A 177 15.35 -24.38 -3.07
N LEU A 178 15.60 -23.72 -4.20
CA LEU A 178 14.63 -23.38 -5.24
C LEU A 178 14.73 -24.38 -6.41
N GLY A 179 13.78 -24.35 -7.33
CA GLY A 179 13.69 -25.29 -8.45
C GLY A 179 12.75 -26.49 -8.21
N ASP A 180 13.04 -27.62 -8.85
CA ASP A 180 12.13 -28.77 -8.96
C ASP A 180 11.74 -29.43 -7.63
N ALA A 181 12.63 -29.39 -6.64
CA ALA A 181 12.40 -30.00 -5.32
C ALA A 181 11.64 -29.08 -4.35
N TRP A 182 11.33 -27.84 -4.75
CA TRP A 182 10.73 -26.83 -3.88
C TRP A 182 9.25 -27.14 -3.60
N PRO A 183 8.88 -27.48 -2.34
CA PRO A 183 7.49 -27.77 -1.98
C PRO A 183 6.60 -26.54 -2.17
N LYS A 184 5.52 -26.71 -2.96
CA LYS A 184 4.52 -25.66 -3.17
C LYS A 184 3.41 -25.77 -2.11
N ILE A 185 2.84 -24.63 -1.75
CA ILE A 185 1.72 -24.54 -0.83
C ILE A 185 0.44 -24.71 -1.64
N ASP A 186 -0.42 -25.66 -1.24
CA ASP A 186 -1.74 -25.87 -1.83
C ASP A 186 -2.74 -24.91 -1.17
N MET A 187 -3.33 -24.03 -1.98
CA MET A 187 -4.34 -23.06 -1.54
C MET A 187 -5.77 -23.58 -1.74
N GLY A 188 -5.96 -24.85 -2.12
CA GLY A 188 -7.24 -25.48 -2.43
C GLY A 188 -7.75 -25.20 -3.83
N GLU A 189 -8.94 -25.70 -4.17
CA GLU A 189 -9.58 -25.47 -5.48
C GLU A 189 -9.85 -23.98 -5.72
N GLY A 190 -9.60 -23.53 -6.95
CA GLY A 190 -9.83 -22.16 -7.41
C GLY A 190 -8.59 -21.51 -8.01
N THR A 191 -8.71 -20.21 -8.28
CA THR A 191 -7.66 -19.37 -8.87
C THR A 191 -7.32 -18.22 -7.95
N ILE A 192 -6.02 -18.00 -7.71
CA ILE A 192 -5.55 -16.86 -6.92
C ILE A 192 -5.65 -15.59 -7.77
N LEU A 193 -6.42 -14.62 -7.30
CA LEU A 193 -6.61 -13.31 -7.93
C LEU A 193 -5.60 -12.27 -7.42
N SER A 194 -5.27 -12.32 -6.13
CA SER A 194 -4.35 -11.37 -5.49
C SER A 194 -3.73 -11.98 -4.24
N LEU A 195 -2.52 -11.54 -3.90
CA LEU A 195 -1.80 -11.93 -2.70
C LEU A 195 -1.58 -10.71 -1.81
N ALA A 196 -1.71 -10.91 -0.50
CA ALA A 196 -1.40 -9.92 0.52
C ALA A 196 -0.56 -10.59 1.61
N ALA A 197 0.62 -10.05 1.89
CA ALA A 197 1.59 -10.64 2.79
C ALA A 197 2.00 -9.64 3.88
N GLY A 198 1.95 -10.07 5.14
CA GLY A 198 2.42 -9.29 6.29
C GLY A 198 3.80 -9.71 6.75
N ILE A 199 4.08 -9.62 8.06
CA ILE A 199 5.38 -10.03 8.62
C ILE A 199 5.49 -11.54 8.87
N LYS A 200 4.36 -12.20 9.19
CA LYS A 200 4.26 -13.61 9.62
C LYS A 200 3.07 -14.34 9.01
N TYR A 201 2.49 -13.81 7.95
CA TYR A 201 1.35 -14.44 7.30
C TYR A 201 1.30 -14.03 5.84
N THR A 202 0.64 -14.87 5.05
CA THR A 202 0.27 -14.57 3.67
C THR A 202 -1.16 -15.02 3.45
N CYS A 203 -1.92 -14.18 2.76
CA CYS A 203 -3.29 -14.43 2.38
C CYS A 203 -3.45 -14.30 0.86
N ALA A 204 -4.32 -15.15 0.31
CA ALA A 204 -4.72 -15.12 -1.07
C ALA A 204 -6.22 -14.90 -1.18
N LEU A 205 -6.61 -14.05 -2.14
CA LEU A 205 -7.99 -13.95 -2.61
C LEU A 205 -8.16 -15.04 -3.67
N VAL A 206 -8.96 -16.05 -3.37
CA VAL A 206 -9.17 -17.20 -4.25
C VAL A 206 -10.59 -17.15 -4.80
N GLU A 207 -10.73 -17.34 -6.10
CA GLU A 207 -12.01 -17.45 -6.80
C GLU A 207 -12.21 -18.88 -7.32
N ASP A 208 -13.33 -19.48 -6.95
CA ASP A 208 -13.76 -20.80 -7.41
C ASP A 208 -15.21 -20.72 -7.93
N GLY A 209 -15.35 -20.64 -9.25
CA GLY A 209 -16.63 -20.40 -9.90
C GLY A 209 -17.27 -19.09 -9.44
N ALA A 210 -18.42 -19.19 -8.77
CA ALA A 210 -19.11 -18.02 -8.20
C ALA A 210 -18.57 -17.63 -6.80
N ALA A 211 -17.94 -18.57 -6.09
CA ALA A 211 -17.42 -18.34 -4.77
C ALA A 211 -16.11 -17.54 -4.83
N ARG A 212 -15.94 -16.64 -3.86
CA ARG A 212 -14.70 -15.90 -3.68
C ARG A 212 -14.44 -15.74 -2.20
N GLU A 213 -13.24 -16.08 -1.77
CA GLU A 213 -12.90 -16.22 -0.36
C GLU A 213 -11.44 -15.89 -0.13
N VAL A 214 -11.12 -15.52 1.11
CA VAL A 214 -9.76 -15.20 1.53
C VAL A 214 -9.21 -16.41 2.27
N ARG A 215 -8.11 -16.96 1.78
CA ARG A 215 -7.42 -18.11 2.39
C ARG A 215 -6.05 -17.66 2.86
N CYS A 216 -5.73 -17.91 4.12
CA CYS A 216 -4.49 -17.47 4.75
C CYS A 216 -3.67 -18.65 5.26
N PHE A 217 -2.37 -18.43 5.40
CA PHE A 217 -1.50 -19.29 6.20
C PHE A 217 -0.47 -18.47 6.98
N GLY A 218 0.06 -19.07 8.06
CA GLY A 218 0.96 -18.41 9.01
C GLY A 218 0.24 -17.91 10.26
N GLU A 219 0.82 -16.90 10.91
CA GLU A 219 0.33 -16.32 12.16
C GLU A 219 0.16 -14.81 12.00
N ILE A 220 -1.06 -14.30 12.18
CA ILE A 220 -1.30 -12.85 12.26
C ILE A 220 -1.04 -12.43 13.72
N PRO A 221 0.04 -11.69 14.03
CA PRO A 221 0.37 -11.39 15.41
C PRO A 221 -0.74 -10.57 16.09
N GLY A 222 -1.09 -10.91 17.32
CA GLY A 222 -2.19 -10.29 18.07
C GLY A 222 -3.58 -10.88 17.79
N GLY A 223 -3.71 -11.72 16.76
CA GLY A 223 -4.86 -12.61 16.60
C GLY A 223 -4.75 -13.86 17.48
N LYS A 224 -5.87 -14.51 17.78
CA LYS A 224 -5.89 -15.87 18.35
C LYS A 224 -5.68 -16.95 17.28
N GLU A 225 -5.62 -16.56 16.01
CA GLU A 225 -5.70 -17.47 14.87
C GLU A 225 -4.32 -17.80 14.32
N ARG A 226 -4.05 -19.10 14.19
CA ARG A 226 -2.88 -19.65 13.53
C ARG A 226 -3.37 -20.47 12.35
N PHE A 227 -3.10 -19.98 11.14
CA PHE A 227 -3.52 -20.60 9.90
C PHE A 227 -2.46 -21.59 9.41
N VAL A 228 -2.20 -22.63 10.21
CA VAL A 228 -1.32 -23.72 9.81
C VAL A 228 -2.06 -25.03 10.07
N PRO A 229 -2.57 -25.74 9.04
CA PRO A 229 -2.43 -25.50 7.59
C PRO A 229 -3.27 -24.31 7.08
N VAL A 230 -3.22 -24.06 5.76
CA VAL A 230 -4.03 -23.04 5.05
C VAL A 230 -5.51 -23.16 5.43
N GLN A 231 -6.15 -22.04 5.75
CA GLN A 231 -7.55 -21.98 6.14
C GLN A 231 -8.24 -20.77 5.51
N ALA A 232 -9.53 -20.92 5.21
CA ALA A 232 -10.39 -19.81 4.87
C ALA A 232 -10.65 -18.94 6.10
N VAL A 233 -10.65 -17.62 5.92
CA VAL A 233 -10.93 -16.66 6.98
C VAL A 233 -12.41 -16.29 6.93
N ASP A 234 -13.11 -16.47 8.06
CA ASP A 234 -14.49 -16.03 8.21
C ASP A 234 -14.53 -14.58 8.70
N PHE A 235 -15.07 -13.68 7.86
CA PHE A 235 -15.27 -12.27 8.17
C PHE A 235 -16.70 -11.97 8.68
N GLY A 236 -17.50 -13.00 8.99
CA GLY A 236 -18.86 -12.86 9.50
C GLY A 236 -19.86 -12.30 8.49
N THR A 237 -19.55 -12.38 7.18
CA THR A 237 -20.37 -11.84 6.10
C THR A 237 -20.50 -12.84 4.94
N LYS A 238 -21.62 -12.75 4.21
CA LYS A 238 -21.83 -13.45 2.94
C LYS A 238 -21.44 -12.61 1.72
N ALA A 239 -21.10 -11.34 1.92
CA ALA A 239 -20.63 -10.48 0.83
C ALA A 239 -19.32 -11.05 0.26
N ARG A 240 -19.13 -10.90 -1.06
CA ARG A 240 -17.92 -11.43 -1.71
C ARG A 240 -16.76 -10.44 -1.48
N PRO A 241 -15.58 -10.91 -1.05
CA PRO A 241 -14.39 -10.08 -0.98
C PRO A 241 -13.88 -9.76 -2.39
N PHE A 242 -13.35 -8.57 -2.64
CA PHE A 242 -12.79 -8.23 -3.96
C PHE A 242 -11.41 -7.59 -3.92
N ALA A 243 -10.95 -7.12 -2.77
CA ALA A 243 -9.61 -6.56 -2.60
C ALA A 243 -9.09 -6.82 -1.18
N MET A 244 -7.76 -6.93 -1.06
CA MET A 244 -7.07 -7.16 0.20
C MET A 244 -5.91 -6.18 0.37
N ALA A 245 -5.64 -5.79 1.60
CA ALA A 245 -4.52 -4.97 2.01
C ALA A 245 -3.89 -5.61 3.26
N ALA A 246 -2.64 -6.03 3.15
CA ALA A 246 -1.88 -6.54 4.29
C ALA A 246 -1.02 -5.41 4.89
N GLY A 247 -1.16 -5.21 6.19
CA GLY A 247 -0.15 -4.58 7.02
C GLY A 247 0.72 -5.61 7.73
N ASN A 248 1.72 -5.14 8.48
CA ASN A 248 2.63 -6.04 9.20
C ASN A 248 1.87 -6.97 10.17
N LEU A 249 0.86 -6.44 10.86
CA LEU A 249 0.13 -7.15 11.93
C LEU A 249 -1.38 -7.21 11.71
N SER A 250 -1.88 -6.81 10.54
CA SER A 250 -3.31 -6.77 10.25
C SER A 250 -3.61 -6.98 8.78
N LEU A 251 -4.75 -7.58 8.48
CA LEU A 251 -5.27 -7.76 7.14
C LEU A 251 -6.61 -7.03 7.05
N SER A 252 -6.77 -6.18 6.03
CA SER A 252 -8.03 -5.50 5.71
C SER A 252 -8.56 -5.99 4.37
N VAL A 253 -9.86 -6.26 4.29
CA VAL A 253 -10.51 -6.83 3.11
C VAL A 253 -11.76 -6.02 2.76
N ALA A 254 -11.91 -5.66 1.49
CA ALA A 254 -13.08 -4.95 0.99
C ALA A 254 -14.06 -5.92 0.35
N PHE A 255 -15.35 -5.66 0.58
CA PHE A 255 -16.46 -6.54 0.20
C PHE A 255 -17.43 -5.83 -0.74
N GLU A 256 -18.12 -6.59 -1.59
CA GLU A 256 -19.11 -6.06 -2.57
C GLU A 256 -20.29 -5.31 -1.92
N ASP A 257 -20.50 -5.49 -0.61
CA ASP A 257 -21.45 -4.73 0.22
C ASP A 257 -20.96 -3.31 0.57
N GLY A 258 -19.78 -2.92 0.10
CA GLY A 258 -19.17 -1.60 0.32
C GLY A 258 -18.36 -1.47 1.61
N HIS A 259 -18.36 -2.48 2.48
CA HIS A 259 -17.70 -2.44 3.78
C HIS A 259 -16.28 -3.00 3.71
N VAL A 260 -15.42 -2.52 4.61
CA VAL A 260 -14.09 -3.06 4.83
C VAL A 260 -14.12 -3.80 6.16
N ARG A 261 -13.55 -5.01 6.22
CA ARG A 261 -13.44 -5.77 7.46
C ARG A 261 -11.99 -6.14 7.69
N SER A 262 -11.55 -6.05 8.94
CA SER A 262 -10.14 -6.24 9.28
C SER A 262 -9.96 -7.27 10.40
N ILE A 263 -8.83 -7.96 10.36
CA ILE A 263 -8.37 -8.89 11.38
C ILE A 263 -6.93 -8.53 11.80
N GLY A 264 -6.53 -8.95 13.00
CA GLY A 264 -5.23 -8.59 13.58
C GLY A 264 -5.26 -7.28 14.36
N VAL A 265 -4.10 -6.66 14.54
CA VAL A 265 -3.98 -5.43 15.34
C VAL A 265 -4.30 -4.21 14.49
N VAL A 266 -5.48 -3.62 14.71
CA VAL A 266 -5.91 -2.36 14.09
C VAL A 266 -5.84 -1.26 15.17
N GLY A 267 -5.20 -0.13 14.89
CA GLY A 267 -4.86 0.91 15.87
C GLY A 267 -6.06 1.51 16.63
N LYS A 268 -5.80 2.05 17.83
CA LYS A 268 -6.79 2.48 18.83
C LYS A 268 -7.50 3.79 18.46
N ASP A 269 -6.80 4.74 17.84
CA ASP A 269 -7.29 6.13 17.64
C ASP A 269 -8.12 6.33 16.38
N VAL A 270 -8.24 5.32 15.53
CA VAL A 270 -9.15 5.36 14.38
C VAL A 270 -10.56 4.88 14.77
N LEU A 271 -10.71 4.18 15.91
CA LEU A 271 -11.82 3.25 16.09
C LEU A 271 -12.71 3.42 17.32
N ASP A 272 -12.39 4.23 18.35
CA ASP A 272 -13.12 4.18 19.63
C ASP A 272 -13.34 2.73 20.16
N ALA A 273 -12.53 1.78 19.70
CA ALA A 273 -12.73 0.35 19.89
C ALA A 273 -11.52 -0.23 20.64
N PRO A 274 -11.73 -0.94 21.76
CA PRO A 274 -10.65 -1.59 22.47
C PRO A 274 -10.07 -2.71 21.59
N ASN A 275 -8.73 -2.73 21.44
CA ASN A 275 -7.88 -3.76 20.82
C ASN A 275 -8.68 -4.96 20.26
N THR A 276 -9.07 -4.89 19.00
CA THR A 276 -10.08 -5.80 18.48
C THR A 276 -9.51 -7.14 18.04
N HIS A 277 -10.13 -8.21 18.53
CA HIS A 277 -10.05 -9.56 17.98
C HIS A 277 -11.05 -9.67 16.81
N VAL A 278 -10.64 -10.31 15.71
CA VAL A 278 -11.43 -10.86 14.57
C VAL A 278 -12.82 -10.25 14.32
N GLY A 279 -13.01 -9.62 13.16
CA GLY A 279 -14.35 -9.27 12.65
C GLY A 279 -14.79 -7.83 12.91
N THR A 280 -13.87 -6.91 13.16
CA THR A 280 -14.20 -5.48 13.22
C THR A 280 -14.65 -5.02 11.84
N GLU A 281 -15.94 -4.70 11.74
CA GLU A 281 -16.48 -4.01 10.58
C GLU A 281 -16.00 -2.56 10.62
N LEU A 282 -15.14 -2.22 9.66
CA LEU A 282 -14.72 -0.86 9.41
C LEU A 282 -15.63 -0.27 8.35
N LEU A 283 -16.57 0.58 8.78
CA LEU A 283 -17.19 1.50 7.85
C LEU A 283 -16.14 2.54 7.48
N VAL A 284 -15.56 2.45 6.29
CA VAL A 284 -14.75 3.53 5.73
C VAL A 284 -15.73 4.49 5.05
N PRO A 285 -16.02 5.68 5.62
CA PRO A 285 -16.97 6.61 5.03
C PRO A 285 -16.33 7.31 3.82
N LEU A 286 -16.25 6.61 2.69
CA LEU A 286 -15.95 7.21 1.40
C LEU A 286 -17.27 7.70 0.78
N PRO A 287 -17.26 8.83 0.04
CA PRO A 287 -18.36 9.16 -0.85
C PRO A 287 -18.49 8.04 -1.90
N GLY A 288 -19.52 7.20 -1.80
CA GLY A 288 -19.75 6.10 -2.74
C GLY A 288 -19.09 4.77 -2.35
N ARG A 289 -18.83 3.91 -3.35
CA ARG A 289 -18.28 2.56 -3.14
C ARG A 289 -16.75 2.58 -3.06
N THR A 290 -16.18 1.79 -2.15
CA THR A 290 -14.74 1.51 -2.13
C THR A 290 -14.35 0.76 -3.40
N LEU A 291 -13.37 1.26 -4.15
CA LEU A 291 -12.86 0.60 -5.37
C LEU A 291 -11.56 -0.15 -5.17
N ALA A 292 -10.73 0.29 -4.22
CA ALA A 292 -9.43 -0.30 -3.98
C ALA A 292 -9.04 -0.18 -2.51
N LEU A 293 -8.32 -1.20 -2.04
CA LEU A 293 -7.58 -1.21 -0.79
C LEU A 293 -6.10 -1.39 -1.10
N VAL A 294 -5.26 -0.67 -0.38
CA VAL A 294 -3.81 -0.77 -0.46
C VAL A 294 -3.27 -0.86 0.96
N GLY A 295 -2.36 -1.80 1.21
CA GLY A 295 -1.73 -2.00 2.51
C GLY A 295 -0.22 -2.16 2.38
N GLY A 296 0.49 -1.79 3.43
CA GLY A 296 1.92 -2.07 3.62
C GLY A 296 2.29 -1.97 5.11
N ALA A 297 3.59 -1.92 5.42
CA ALA A 297 4.13 -2.09 6.77
C ALA A 297 3.73 -0.98 7.79
N GLY A 298 2.46 -0.90 8.20
CA GLY A 298 1.92 0.06 9.18
C GLY A 298 0.65 0.77 8.69
N GLY A 299 0.64 1.21 7.43
CA GLY A 299 -0.48 1.95 6.84
C GLY A 299 -1.39 1.12 5.93
N SER A 300 -2.68 1.42 5.95
CA SER A 300 -3.68 0.96 4.97
C SER A 300 -4.46 2.15 4.42
N CYS A 301 -4.83 2.10 3.15
CA CYS A 301 -5.64 3.13 2.51
C CYS A 301 -6.76 2.51 1.67
N ALA A 302 -7.87 3.23 1.63
CA ALA A 302 -8.98 2.98 0.73
C ALA A 302 -9.12 4.12 -0.27
N ARG A 303 -9.44 3.78 -1.51
CA ARG A 303 -9.78 4.71 -2.58
C ARG A 303 -11.24 4.54 -3.01
N GLY A 304 -11.98 5.64 -3.06
CA GLY A 304 -13.36 5.70 -3.58
C GLY A 304 -13.43 5.80 -5.11
N GLU A 305 -14.64 5.66 -5.65
CA GLU A 305 -14.93 5.84 -7.09
C GLU A 305 -14.58 7.25 -7.61
N ASP A 306 -14.78 8.26 -6.78
CA ASP A 306 -14.44 9.66 -7.05
C ASP A 306 -12.93 9.97 -6.95
N GLY A 307 -12.11 8.97 -6.61
CA GLY A 307 -10.68 9.13 -6.37
C GLY A 307 -10.35 9.68 -4.99
N SER A 308 -11.34 9.85 -4.10
CA SER A 308 -11.12 10.25 -2.71
C SER A 308 -10.33 9.18 -1.96
N LEU A 309 -9.40 9.63 -1.13
CA LEU A 309 -8.49 8.77 -0.38
C LEU A 309 -8.72 8.92 1.11
N ARG A 310 -8.84 7.76 1.78
CA ARG A 310 -8.73 7.67 3.23
C ARG A 310 -7.67 6.67 3.59
N CYS A 311 -6.72 7.10 4.40
CA CYS A 311 -5.69 6.25 4.96
C CYS A 311 -5.88 6.13 6.46
N TRP A 312 -5.38 5.05 7.03
CA TRP A 312 -5.28 4.81 8.46
C TRP A 312 -3.95 4.09 8.73
N ASP A 313 -3.33 4.39 9.86
CA ASP A 313 -2.03 3.83 10.24
C ASP A 313 -2.12 3.22 11.64
N PHE A 314 -1.30 2.20 11.87
CA PHE A 314 -0.95 1.67 13.17
C PHE A 314 0.41 2.26 13.53
N LEU A 315 0.44 3.23 14.44
CA LEU A 315 1.50 3.44 15.45
C LEU A 315 1.20 4.71 16.25
N ASP A 316 0.19 4.62 17.12
CA ASP A 316 0.14 5.48 18.31
C ASP A 316 1.07 4.85 19.34
N GLY A 317 2.33 5.28 19.32
CA GLY A 317 3.42 4.61 20.01
C GLY A 317 4.54 5.57 20.33
N GLY A 318 4.34 6.41 21.35
CA GLY A 318 5.40 7.14 22.03
C GLY A 318 6.44 6.25 22.74
N ALA A 319 6.95 5.19 22.09
CA ALA A 319 7.94 4.27 22.65
C ALA A 319 9.21 4.12 21.81
N ILE A 320 9.28 4.65 20.58
CA ILE A 320 10.53 4.76 19.82
C ILE A 320 10.48 6.09 19.07
N GLY A 321 11.37 7.02 19.40
CA GLY A 321 11.33 8.46 19.05
C GLY A 321 11.40 8.82 17.56
N HIS A 322 10.59 8.21 16.70
CA HIS A 322 10.37 8.61 15.32
C HIS A 322 9.29 9.69 15.22
N ARG A 323 9.50 10.66 14.31
CA ARG A 323 8.58 11.77 14.03
C ARG A 323 7.22 11.24 13.57
N HIS A 324 6.16 11.67 14.24
CA HIS A 324 4.80 11.21 14.03
C HIS A 324 4.15 11.99 12.88
N CYS A 325 3.61 11.27 11.90
CA CYS A 325 2.77 11.81 10.84
C CYS A 325 1.31 11.50 11.18
N PRO A 326 0.57 12.41 11.84
CA PRO A 326 -0.82 12.14 12.18
C PRO A 326 -1.59 11.93 10.88
N VAL A 327 -2.16 10.74 10.73
CA VAL A 327 -3.01 10.46 9.58
C VAL A 327 -4.22 11.38 9.70
N VAL A 328 -4.32 12.32 8.76
CA VAL A 328 -5.41 13.27 8.74
C VAL A 328 -6.70 12.48 8.51
N SER A 329 -7.62 12.51 9.46
CA SER A 329 -8.95 11.89 9.38
C SER A 329 -9.86 12.55 8.32
N ALA A 330 -9.39 13.63 7.69
CA ALA A 330 -10.02 14.27 6.54
C ALA A 330 -9.58 13.61 5.21
N PRO A 331 -10.42 13.64 4.17
CA PRO A 331 -10.03 13.19 2.83
C PRO A 331 -8.71 13.83 2.37
N ILE A 332 -7.79 13.01 1.87
CA ILE A 332 -6.49 13.50 1.41
C ILE A 332 -6.67 14.16 0.04
N SER A 333 -6.31 15.44 -0.06
CA SER A 333 -6.27 16.16 -1.33
C SER A 333 -4.90 16.01 -1.98
N LEU A 334 -4.89 15.62 -3.26
CA LEU A 334 -3.68 15.51 -4.09
C LEU A 334 -3.47 16.75 -4.98
N GLY A 335 -4.35 17.74 -4.89
CA GLY A 335 -4.36 18.96 -5.71
C GLY A 335 -5.61 19.04 -6.59
N LYS A 336 -5.95 20.25 -6.99
CA LYS A 336 -7.16 20.53 -7.78
C LYS A 336 -7.10 19.86 -9.16
N GLY A 337 -8.21 19.25 -9.56
CA GLY A 337 -8.33 18.59 -10.86
C GLY A 337 -7.54 17.29 -11.02
N LEU A 338 -7.00 16.75 -9.92
CA LEU A 338 -6.28 15.48 -9.91
C LEU A 338 -7.10 14.41 -9.21
N ARG A 339 -7.12 13.21 -9.79
CA ARG A 339 -7.71 12.01 -9.19
C ARG A 339 -6.66 10.92 -9.08
N ALA A 340 -6.65 10.20 -7.96
CA ALA A 340 -5.82 9.01 -7.79
C ALA A 340 -6.39 7.85 -8.62
N VAL A 341 -5.53 7.17 -9.37
CA VAL A 341 -5.89 5.97 -10.17
C VAL A 341 -5.18 4.70 -9.73
N SER A 342 -4.13 4.84 -8.93
CA SER A 342 -3.44 3.74 -8.25
C SER A 342 -2.69 4.28 -7.03
N MET A 343 -2.38 3.40 -6.08
CA MET A 343 -1.68 3.76 -4.85
C MET A 343 -0.79 2.62 -4.35
N ALA A 344 0.25 2.99 -3.61
CA ALA A 344 1.05 2.09 -2.77
C ALA A 344 1.35 2.76 -1.44
N THR A 345 1.54 1.95 -0.40
CA THR A 345 1.85 2.44 0.95
C THR A 345 2.79 1.48 1.66
N SER A 346 3.61 2.00 2.56
CA SER A 346 4.33 1.21 3.56
C SER A 346 4.68 2.10 4.76
N GLY A 347 4.29 1.68 5.96
CA GLY A 347 4.26 2.55 7.14
C GLY A 347 3.46 3.82 6.89
N SER A 348 3.99 4.94 7.37
CA SER A 348 3.41 6.26 7.13
C SER A 348 3.92 6.91 5.84
N ARG A 349 4.19 6.14 4.78
CA ARG A 349 4.57 6.65 3.45
C ARG A 349 3.59 6.18 2.40
N PHE A 350 3.10 7.14 1.64
CA PHE A 350 2.02 6.93 0.69
C PHE A 350 2.40 7.53 -0.65
N CYS A 351 2.17 6.81 -1.73
CA CYS A 351 2.34 7.32 -3.08
C CYS A 351 1.10 6.98 -3.90
N ALA A 352 0.66 7.93 -4.71
CA ALA A 352 -0.45 7.76 -5.64
C ALA A 352 0.00 8.09 -7.06
N ILE A 353 -0.44 7.25 -8.00
CA ILE A 353 -0.48 7.60 -9.41
C ILE A 353 -1.73 8.46 -9.60
N VAL A 354 -1.55 9.66 -10.13
CA VAL A 354 -2.60 10.64 -10.35
C VAL A 354 -2.76 10.97 -11.82
N GLU A 355 -4.00 11.17 -12.23
CA GLU A 355 -4.39 11.65 -13.55
C GLU A 355 -5.13 12.98 -13.42
N GLY A 356 -4.93 13.85 -14.41
CA GLY A 356 -5.69 15.09 -14.60
C GLY A 356 -6.15 15.20 -16.05
N GLU A 357 -6.93 16.22 -16.37
CA GLU A 357 -7.68 16.32 -17.65
C GLU A 357 -6.84 16.29 -18.93
N SER A 358 -5.52 16.50 -18.88
CA SER A 358 -4.68 16.55 -20.09
C SER A 358 -3.22 16.15 -19.90
N ALA A 359 -2.88 15.42 -18.83
CA ALA A 359 -1.51 14.99 -18.56
C ALA A 359 -1.41 13.46 -18.46
N ALA A 360 -0.28 12.91 -18.90
CA ALA A 360 0.06 11.51 -18.63
C ALA A 360 0.01 11.24 -17.11
N PRO A 361 -0.29 10.00 -16.67
CA PRO A 361 -0.25 9.62 -15.25
C PRO A 361 1.09 9.97 -14.60
N ARG A 362 1.03 10.69 -13.47
CA ARG A 362 2.19 11.15 -12.68
C ARG A 362 2.11 10.65 -11.24
N VAL A 363 3.18 10.84 -10.47
CA VAL A 363 3.24 10.38 -9.08
C VAL A 363 3.26 11.55 -8.11
N LYS A 364 2.48 11.45 -7.05
CA LYS A 364 2.60 12.27 -5.85
C LYS A 364 2.78 11.38 -4.63
N CYS A 365 3.72 11.73 -3.76
CA CYS A 365 4.02 10.98 -2.55
C CYS A 365 3.94 11.89 -1.32
N TRP A 366 3.38 11.40 -0.22
CA TRP A 366 3.24 12.11 1.04
C TRP A 366 3.53 11.17 2.23
N GLY A 367 3.67 11.74 3.42
CA GLY A 367 4.07 10.99 4.61
C GLY A 367 5.52 11.26 5.04
N ILE A 368 6.15 10.26 5.68
CA ILE A 368 7.52 10.35 6.18
C ILE A 368 8.53 10.39 5.02
N ASN A 369 9.43 11.37 4.98
CA ASN A 369 10.41 11.55 3.91
C ASN A 369 11.86 11.30 4.34
N GLN A 370 12.06 10.51 5.38
CA GLN A 370 13.40 10.08 5.77
C GLN A 370 14.11 9.42 4.59
N LEU A 371 15.38 9.80 4.39
CA LEU A 371 16.23 9.32 3.30
C LEU A 371 15.71 9.64 1.88
N GLY A 372 14.77 10.57 1.73
CA GLY A 372 14.27 11.01 0.43
C GLY A 372 13.27 10.06 -0.21
N ALA A 373 12.65 9.16 0.56
CA ALA A 373 11.73 8.13 0.08
C ALA A 373 10.49 8.67 -0.66
N LEU A 374 10.13 9.95 -0.50
CA LEU A 374 9.07 10.60 -1.29
C LEU A 374 9.55 11.09 -2.67
N GLY A 375 10.87 11.23 -2.88
CA GLY A 375 11.43 11.57 -4.19
C GLY A 375 11.23 13.02 -4.62
N VAL A 376 11.03 13.93 -3.67
CA VAL A 376 10.65 15.33 -3.96
C VAL A 376 11.82 16.32 -3.91
N GLY A 377 13.06 15.81 -3.81
CA GLY A 377 14.28 16.62 -3.83
C GLY A 377 14.63 17.27 -2.50
N ASP A 378 14.07 16.75 -1.40
CA ASP A 378 14.35 17.12 -0.01
C ASP A 378 14.08 15.92 0.92
N ASP A 379 14.32 16.07 2.23
CA ASP A 379 14.00 15.08 3.27
C ASP A 379 12.93 15.55 4.27
N LEU A 380 12.08 16.50 3.85
CA LEU A 380 11.01 17.05 4.68
C LEU A 380 9.76 16.17 4.65
N ASP A 381 9.18 15.88 5.81
CA ASP A 381 7.95 15.08 5.92
C ASP A 381 6.74 15.87 5.34
N ARG A 382 5.83 15.16 4.67
CA ARG A 382 4.62 15.72 4.01
C ARG A 382 3.36 15.18 4.67
N CYS A 383 3.15 15.56 5.93
CA CYS A 383 2.12 14.97 6.80
C CYS A 383 1.10 15.97 7.33
N LYS A 384 1.19 17.23 6.88
CA LYS A 384 0.35 18.33 7.36
C LYS A 384 -0.42 18.96 6.21
N SER A 385 -1.57 19.57 6.53
CA SER A 385 -2.47 20.18 5.54
C SER A 385 -1.77 21.18 4.61
N GLU A 386 -0.82 21.97 5.13
CA GLU A 386 -0.06 22.96 4.37
C GLU A 386 0.91 22.34 3.35
N SER A 387 1.22 21.05 3.50
CA SER A 387 2.16 20.30 2.66
C SER A 387 1.45 19.36 1.67
N LEU A 388 0.12 19.32 1.72
CA LEU A 388 -0.76 18.49 0.87
C LEU A 388 -1.47 19.34 -0.19
N GLY A 389 -2.34 18.72 -0.99
CA GLY A 389 -3.12 19.41 -2.02
C GLY A 389 -2.25 19.99 -3.13
N ASP A 390 -2.48 21.26 -3.47
CA ASP A 390 -1.74 21.96 -4.53
C ASP A 390 -0.27 22.17 -4.14
N ALA A 391 0.05 22.21 -2.84
CA ALA A 391 1.41 22.34 -2.33
C ALA A 391 2.21 21.03 -2.38
N LEU A 392 1.54 19.89 -2.60
CA LEU A 392 2.20 18.59 -2.71
C LEU A 392 2.92 18.49 -4.07
N PRO A 393 4.25 18.44 -4.12
CA PRO A 393 4.98 18.39 -5.39
C PRO A 393 4.76 17.04 -6.10
N PHE A 394 4.88 17.07 -7.42
CA PHE A 394 5.03 15.85 -8.20
C PHE A 394 6.45 15.29 -8.03
N VAL A 395 6.57 13.97 -8.07
CA VAL A 395 7.87 13.31 -8.17
C VAL A 395 8.42 13.51 -9.57
N ASP A 396 9.63 14.05 -9.69
CA ASP A 396 10.31 14.17 -10.97
C ASP A 396 11.07 12.89 -11.30
N LEU A 397 10.55 12.16 -12.29
CA LEU A 397 11.11 10.89 -12.77
C LEU A 397 11.95 11.06 -14.04
N GLY A 398 12.09 12.28 -14.56
CA GLY A 398 12.99 12.59 -15.69
C GLY A 398 12.60 11.94 -17.01
N THR A 399 11.33 11.58 -17.17
CA THR A 399 10.76 11.04 -18.41
C THR A 399 9.31 11.50 -18.55
N ASN A 400 8.82 11.50 -19.79
CA ASN A 400 7.42 11.75 -20.11
C ASN A 400 6.61 10.46 -20.22
N SER A 401 7.24 9.29 -20.04
CA SER A 401 6.55 8.01 -20.04
C SER A 401 5.59 7.90 -18.84
N PRO A 402 4.37 7.39 -19.05
CA PRO A 402 3.40 7.26 -17.98
C PRO A 402 3.87 6.24 -16.95
N VAL A 403 3.59 6.50 -15.67
CA VAL A 403 3.79 5.51 -14.60
C VAL A 403 2.58 4.57 -14.58
N GLU A 404 2.82 3.28 -14.73
CA GLU A 404 1.78 2.24 -14.72
C GLU A 404 1.58 1.64 -13.32
N GLU A 405 2.66 1.52 -12.55
CA GLU A 405 2.62 0.93 -11.21
C GLU A 405 3.63 1.60 -10.29
N ILE A 406 3.29 1.65 -9.00
CA ILE A 406 4.14 2.20 -7.95
C ILE A 406 4.22 1.17 -6.83
N ALA A 407 5.41 0.98 -6.26
CA ALA A 407 5.66 0.10 -5.12
C ALA A 407 6.41 0.89 -4.05
N VAL A 408 5.96 0.78 -2.80
CA VAL A 408 6.55 1.50 -1.66
C VAL A 408 7.05 0.46 -0.67
N GLY A 409 8.34 0.47 -0.39
CA GLY A 409 8.97 -0.33 0.66
C GLY A 409 9.18 0.46 1.96
N ALA A 410 9.91 -0.09 2.93
CA ALA A 410 10.04 0.57 4.23
C ALA A 410 10.85 1.87 4.19
N SER A 411 11.74 2.06 3.20
CA SER A 411 12.51 3.30 3.03
C SER A 411 12.83 3.64 1.57
N HIS A 412 12.24 2.95 0.61
CA HIS A 412 12.41 3.18 -0.82
C HIS A 412 11.07 3.11 -1.55
N THR A 413 11.02 3.70 -2.74
CA THR A 413 9.85 3.70 -3.61
C THR A 413 10.32 3.42 -5.03
N CYS A 414 9.56 2.62 -5.77
CA CYS A 414 9.85 2.27 -7.15
C CYS A 414 8.65 2.52 -8.06
N ALA A 415 8.92 2.96 -9.29
CA ALA A 415 7.94 3.20 -10.34
C ALA A 415 8.22 2.29 -11.55
N LEU A 416 7.18 1.61 -12.04
CA LEU A 416 7.16 0.87 -13.30
C LEU A 416 6.55 1.75 -14.38
N PHE A 417 7.23 1.85 -15.52
CA PHE A 417 6.83 2.73 -16.62
C PHE A 417 6.14 1.97 -17.75
N GLY A 418 5.27 2.71 -18.44
CA GLY A 418 4.64 2.33 -19.70
C GLY A 418 5.19 3.11 -20.89
N GLY A 419 4.48 3.08 -22.01
CA GLY A 419 4.80 3.89 -23.20
C GLY A 419 6.20 3.61 -23.77
N ALA A 420 6.99 4.66 -23.96
CA ALA A 420 8.35 4.54 -24.52
C ALA A 420 9.32 3.82 -23.56
N ASP A 421 9.03 3.84 -22.26
CA ASP A 421 9.82 3.18 -21.21
C ASP A 421 9.13 1.91 -20.67
N ALA A 422 8.24 1.30 -21.45
CA ALA A 422 7.45 0.14 -21.03
C ALA A 422 8.30 -0.97 -20.39
N GLY A 423 7.91 -1.41 -19.19
CA GLY A 423 8.58 -2.48 -18.44
C GLY A 423 9.86 -2.07 -17.71
N ARG A 424 10.31 -0.81 -17.85
CA ARG A 424 11.47 -0.29 -17.12
C ARG A 424 11.06 0.21 -15.74
N VAL A 425 12.01 0.18 -14.79
CA VAL A 425 11.79 0.57 -13.39
C VAL A 425 12.78 1.66 -12.98
N LYS A 426 12.31 2.64 -12.21
CA LYS A 426 13.18 3.56 -11.44
C LYS A 426 12.83 3.45 -9.96
N CYS A 427 13.84 3.44 -9.10
CA CYS A 427 13.69 3.37 -7.65
C CYS A 427 14.45 4.50 -6.96
N TRP A 428 13.87 5.09 -5.91
CA TRP A 428 14.47 6.14 -5.08
C TRP A 428 14.22 5.89 -3.59
N GLY A 429 14.79 6.74 -2.73
CA GLY A 429 14.85 6.54 -1.29
C GLY A 429 16.17 5.89 -0.86
N ALA A 430 16.14 5.04 0.16
CA ALA A 430 17.32 4.36 0.70
C ALA A 430 17.80 3.22 -0.22
N GLY A 431 19.12 3.15 -0.45
CA GLY A 431 19.80 2.05 -1.15
C GLY A 431 20.84 1.34 -0.30
N ILE A 432 20.56 1.11 0.99
CA ILE A 432 21.52 0.56 1.96
C ILE A 432 21.88 -0.90 1.60
N PHE A 433 20.90 -1.69 1.17
CA PHE A 433 21.03 -3.09 0.81
C PHE A 433 20.85 -3.34 -0.69
N GLY A 434 20.97 -2.29 -1.52
CA GLY A 434 20.77 -2.39 -2.97
C GLY A 434 19.30 -2.38 -3.40
N GLU A 435 18.36 -1.97 -2.54
CA GLU A 435 16.91 -1.97 -2.83
C GLU A 435 16.52 -1.14 -4.07
N LEU A 436 17.38 -0.18 -4.43
CA LEU A 436 17.20 0.66 -5.61
C LEU A 436 17.59 -0.04 -6.91
N GLY A 437 18.42 -1.09 -6.85
CA GLY A 437 18.80 -1.87 -8.03
C GLY A 437 19.69 -1.13 -9.05
N ILE A 438 20.38 -0.09 -8.61
CA ILE A 438 21.20 0.77 -9.50
C ILE A 438 22.70 0.54 -9.32
N GLY A 439 23.09 -0.42 -8.47
CA GLY A 439 24.49 -0.79 -8.25
C GLY A 439 25.26 0.18 -7.36
N GLU A 440 24.56 0.93 -6.51
CA GLU A 440 25.17 1.90 -5.60
C GLU A 440 24.72 1.61 -4.16
N LYS A 441 25.58 0.95 -3.39
CA LYS A 441 25.35 0.70 -1.96
C LYS A 441 25.44 1.99 -1.14
N ASN A 442 24.59 2.12 -0.12
CA ASN A 442 24.58 3.24 0.84
C ASN A 442 24.30 4.63 0.24
N ARG A 443 23.89 4.72 -1.04
CA ARG A 443 23.44 5.96 -1.63
C ARG A 443 21.92 6.06 -1.50
N SER A 444 21.44 7.23 -1.11
CA SER A 444 20.00 7.54 -1.11
C SER A 444 19.69 8.52 -2.24
N PHE A 445 18.57 8.30 -2.94
CA PHE A 445 18.07 9.17 -4.00
C PHE A 445 16.79 9.87 -3.53
N GLY A 446 16.59 11.12 -3.92
CA GLY A 446 15.39 11.90 -3.57
C GLY A 446 15.56 12.89 -2.42
N ARG A 447 16.70 12.90 -1.74
CA ARG A 447 17.03 13.89 -0.69
C ARG A 447 17.42 15.25 -1.23
N SER A 448 17.75 15.33 -2.51
CA SER A 448 18.20 16.53 -3.20
C SER A 448 17.79 16.45 -4.66
N SER A 449 17.47 17.59 -5.26
CA SER A 449 16.95 17.66 -6.64
C SER A 449 17.95 17.14 -7.69
N ASP A 450 19.25 17.19 -7.42
CA ASP A 450 20.31 16.65 -8.27
C ASP A 450 20.38 15.11 -8.31
N THR A 451 19.60 14.43 -7.46
CA THR A 451 19.44 12.97 -7.50
C THR A 451 18.11 12.51 -8.09
N MET A 452 17.25 13.43 -8.53
CA MET A 452 15.96 13.10 -9.15
C MET A 452 15.95 13.50 -10.63
N GLY A 453 14.81 13.32 -11.29
CA GLY A 453 14.65 13.66 -12.69
C GLY A 453 15.55 12.82 -13.59
N SER A 454 16.27 13.48 -14.50
CA SER A 454 17.20 12.82 -15.43
C SER A 454 18.39 12.13 -14.74
N HIS A 455 18.70 12.52 -13.50
CA HIS A 455 19.79 11.92 -12.71
C HIS A 455 19.37 10.64 -12.00
N LEU A 456 18.06 10.31 -11.96
CA LEU A 456 17.57 9.07 -11.41
C LEU A 456 17.69 7.95 -12.48
N PRO A 457 18.61 6.99 -12.32
CA PRO A 457 18.84 5.97 -13.34
C PRO A 457 17.73 4.91 -13.33
N PHE A 458 17.59 4.23 -14.46
CA PHE A 458 16.75 3.04 -14.54
C PHE A 458 17.48 1.82 -13.96
N VAL A 459 16.72 0.94 -13.32
CA VAL A 459 17.18 -0.37 -12.88
C VAL A 459 17.57 -1.19 -14.11
N SER A 460 18.76 -1.78 -14.07
CA SER A 460 19.30 -2.59 -15.17
C SER A 460 18.93 -4.06 -14.99
N LEU A 461 17.70 -4.42 -15.35
CA LEU A 461 17.20 -5.81 -15.33
C LEU A 461 17.57 -6.56 -16.61
N PRO A 462 17.62 -7.91 -16.58
CA PRO A 462 17.75 -8.72 -17.79
C PRO A 462 16.61 -8.38 -18.78
N ARG A 463 16.93 -8.48 -20.08
CA ARG A 463 15.97 -8.22 -21.15
C ARG A 463 15.06 -9.41 -21.36
#